data_AF-A0AAN6RI11-F1
#
_entry.id   AF-A0AAN6RI11-F1
#
_cell.length_a   1.000
_cell.length_b   1.000
_cell.length_c   1.000
_cell.angle_alpha   90.00
_cell.angle_beta   90.00
_cell.angle_gamma   90.00
#
_symmetry.space_group_name_H-M   'P 1'
#
loop_
_entity.id
_entity.type
_entity.pdbx_description
1 polymer ?
#
loop_
_entity_poly.entity_id
_entity_poly.type
_entity_poly.pdbx_seq_one_letter_code
_entity_poly.pdbx_strand_id
1 'polypeptide(L)'
;MRLPAPLFSLALLTATTSATNFTGDVLNGVPVISHLDISEVPSRRVSRYYLRVGEINGGLPLHIPVFVARGTPESLKSGKKLSLSAAIHGDELNGVRVVQRIFEQLEGQVGQLNGTVIGIPTVNPMGIYLNQRNYFTSHNSGWLTNVNRVFPGVAASEGGSGPELLAYNIWNDVWGNRSQVDVGIDLHTPSSGGETSLWCYADFRLPYVERLAKLLQPDTLKIDPGEPGSIETTFVDNSIPSITVEMGLAKVWNASLIERVYDFVNRVLDDLSIVPSNSTESYVPDLSKTYIANTFHDSISKYGGFVEQLVTVDEPVTKGQPIANIRNVFGDILETVYSPESGRMFQSPRDPSIEPGASVGQIAYNSTDPECADGCIL
;
A
#
# COMPACT_ATOMS: atom_id res chain seq x y z
N MET A 1 24.16 -30.73 -45.60
CA MET A 1 23.44 -29.50 -45.19
C MET A 1 23.78 -29.26 -43.73
N ARG A 2 24.72 -28.35 -43.41
CA ARG A 2 25.17 -28.06 -42.04
C ARG A 2 24.26 -26.97 -41.46
N LEU A 3 23.60 -27.26 -40.34
CA LEU A 3 22.86 -26.27 -39.55
C LEU A 3 23.86 -25.30 -38.87
N PRO A 4 23.60 -23.98 -38.81
CA PRO A 4 24.46 -23.07 -38.07
C PRO A 4 24.13 -23.12 -36.57
N ALA A 5 25.17 -23.03 -35.73
CA ALA A 5 25.06 -22.86 -34.29
C ALA A 5 24.55 -21.45 -33.95
N PRO A 6 23.82 -21.25 -32.83
CA PRO A 6 23.38 -19.92 -32.44
C PRO A 6 24.55 -19.13 -31.85
N LEU A 7 24.76 -17.92 -32.36
CA LEU A 7 25.62 -16.91 -31.74
C LEU A 7 24.95 -16.42 -30.46
N PHE A 8 25.52 -16.78 -29.31
CA PHE A 8 25.24 -16.11 -28.04
C PHE A 8 25.75 -14.66 -28.14
N SER A 9 24.83 -13.70 -28.28
CA SER A 9 25.15 -12.29 -28.07
C SER A 9 25.29 -12.08 -26.57
N LEU A 10 26.53 -11.89 -26.12
CA LEU A 10 26.83 -11.40 -24.78
C LEU A 10 26.29 -9.97 -24.70
N ALA A 11 25.14 -9.78 -24.06
CA ALA A 11 24.69 -8.45 -23.69
C ALA A 11 25.75 -7.85 -22.74
N LEU A 12 26.40 -6.77 -23.16
CA LEU A 12 27.23 -5.98 -22.26
C LEU A 12 26.33 -5.49 -21.12
N LEU A 13 26.57 -6.00 -19.91
CA LEU A 13 26.16 -5.35 -18.67
C LEU A 13 26.78 -3.95 -18.66
N THR A 14 26.01 -2.95 -19.08
CA THR A 14 26.34 -1.56 -18.81
C THR A 14 26.38 -1.40 -17.30
N ALA A 15 27.53 -1.00 -16.77
CA ALA A 15 27.69 -0.68 -15.36
C ALA A 15 26.72 0.47 -15.03
N THR A 16 25.58 0.12 -14.43
CA THR A 16 24.63 1.09 -13.91
C THR A 16 25.28 1.82 -12.74
N THR A 17 25.10 3.13 -12.72
CA THR A 17 25.76 4.09 -11.83
C THR A 17 25.61 3.69 -10.36
N SER A 18 26.74 3.49 -9.68
CA SER A 18 26.85 3.04 -8.29
C SER A 18 26.67 4.17 -7.25
N ALA A 19 25.95 5.23 -7.59
CA ALA A 19 25.88 6.43 -6.77
C ALA A 19 24.47 7.01 -6.73
N THR A 20 24.10 7.59 -5.58
CA THR A 20 22.95 8.47 -5.44
C THR A 20 23.12 9.62 -6.41
N ASN A 21 22.14 9.82 -7.28
CA ASN A 21 22.20 10.89 -8.28
C ASN A 21 21.46 12.12 -7.75
N PHE A 22 22.22 13.15 -7.36
CA PHE A 22 21.67 14.45 -6.96
C PHE A 22 21.44 15.33 -8.18
N THR A 23 20.27 15.96 -8.28
CA THR A 23 19.96 16.85 -9.42
C THR A 23 20.67 18.20 -9.31
N GLY A 24 21.16 18.54 -8.11
CA GLY A 24 21.68 19.86 -7.75
C GLY A 24 20.63 20.80 -7.15
N ASP A 25 19.34 20.44 -7.22
CA ASP A 25 18.26 21.24 -6.66
C ASP A 25 18.11 21.03 -5.14
N VAL A 26 17.59 22.04 -4.46
CA VAL A 26 17.25 22.02 -3.04
C VAL A 26 15.87 22.62 -2.85
N LEU A 27 14.92 21.84 -2.32
CA LEU A 27 13.56 22.26 -2.05
C LEU A 27 13.33 22.32 -0.55
N ASN A 28 12.97 23.49 -0.01
CA ASN A 28 12.76 23.69 1.43
C ASN A 28 13.95 23.21 2.30
N GLY A 29 15.17 23.37 1.80
CA GLY A 29 16.38 22.90 2.49
C GLY A 29 16.66 21.39 2.37
N VAL A 30 15.87 20.66 1.59
CA VAL A 30 16.02 19.22 1.35
C VAL A 30 16.58 18.97 -0.06
N PRO A 31 17.65 18.19 -0.21
CA PRO A 31 18.25 17.91 -1.52
C PRO A 31 17.31 17.07 -2.40
N VAL A 32 17.37 17.33 -3.71
CA VAL A 32 16.65 16.56 -4.72
C VAL A 32 17.55 15.50 -5.34
N ILE A 33 17.04 14.29 -5.45
CA ILE A 33 17.68 13.14 -6.10
C ILE A 33 16.82 12.65 -7.25
N SER A 34 17.45 12.03 -8.24
CA SER A 34 16.79 11.22 -9.28
C SER A 34 17.07 9.72 -9.12
N HIS A 35 18.04 9.34 -8.28
CA HIS A 35 18.37 7.95 -7.97
C HIS A 35 18.85 7.84 -6.54
N LEU A 36 18.38 6.85 -5.78
CA LEU A 36 18.83 6.56 -4.43
C LEU A 36 19.76 5.33 -4.40
N ASP A 37 21.00 5.52 -3.95
CA ASP A 37 21.84 4.42 -3.47
C ASP A 37 21.93 4.49 -1.94
N ILE A 38 21.25 3.56 -1.27
CA ILE A 38 21.22 3.49 0.21
C ILE A 38 22.63 3.42 0.81
N SER A 39 23.62 2.89 0.07
CA SER A 39 24.99 2.78 0.57
C SER A 39 25.70 4.12 0.74
N GLU A 40 25.22 5.17 0.07
CA GLU A 40 25.75 6.54 0.15
C GLU A 40 24.97 7.43 1.11
N VAL A 41 23.77 7.01 1.53
CA VAL A 41 23.00 7.74 2.55
C VAL A 41 23.80 7.82 3.85
N PRO A 42 23.94 8.98 4.52
CA PRO A 42 24.67 9.08 5.78
C PRO A 42 24.20 8.05 6.82
N SER A 43 25.13 7.26 7.37
CA SER A 43 24.84 6.32 8.46
C SER A 43 24.53 7.06 9.77
N ARG A 44 23.80 6.39 10.67
CA ARG A 44 23.40 6.91 11.99
C ARG A 44 22.59 8.21 11.89
N ARG A 45 21.74 8.29 10.87
CA ARG A 45 20.98 9.50 10.56
C ARG A 45 19.67 9.15 9.86
N VAL A 46 18.64 9.96 10.14
CA VAL A 46 17.48 10.08 9.26
C VAL A 46 17.79 11.14 8.21
N SER A 47 17.89 10.71 6.96
CA SER A 47 18.10 11.59 5.82
C SER A 47 16.78 11.84 5.11
N ARG A 48 16.63 13.05 4.56
CA ARG A 48 15.45 13.47 3.81
C ARG A 48 15.89 13.84 2.40
N TYR A 49 15.11 13.41 1.42
CA TYR A 49 15.30 13.72 0.01
C TYR A 49 13.95 14.06 -0.60
N TYR A 50 13.98 14.81 -1.70
CA TYR A 50 12.91 14.79 -2.68
C TYR A 50 13.36 13.94 -3.86
N LEU A 51 12.58 12.94 -4.23
CA LEU A 51 12.81 12.17 -5.47
C LEU A 51 12.09 12.89 -6.62
N ARG A 52 12.81 13.23 -7.68
CA ARG A 52 12.20 13.66 -8.95
C ARG A 52 11.62 12.44 -9.65
N VAL A 53 10.31 12.45 -9.85
CA VAL A 53 9.53 11.29 -10.34
C VAL A 53 8.91 11.51 -11.71
N GLY A 54 9.22 12.64 -12.35
CA GLY A 54 8.74 12.98 -13.69
C GLY A 54 8.49 14.48 -13.79
N GLU A 55 7.64 14.87 -14.73
CA GLU A 55 7.26 16.25 -14.99
C GLU A 55 5.76 16.37 -15.24
N ILE A 56 5.20 17.53 -14.89
CA ILE A 56 3.85 17.93 -15.28
C ILE A 56 3.89 18.82 -16.54
N ASN A 57 2.72 19.22 -17.03
CA ASN A 57 2.59 20.14 -18.17
C ASN A 57 3.47 21.39 -18.00
N GLY A 58 4.15 21.78 -19.07
CA GLY A 58 5.14 22.86 -19.03
C GLY A 58 6.55 22.40 -18.65
N GLY A 59 6.77 21.09 -18.44
CA GLY A 59 8.09 20.54 -18.12
C GLY A 59 8.53 20.81 -16.67
N LEU A 60 7.58 21.12 -15.78
CA LEU A 60 7.87 21.38 -14.38
C LEU A 60 8.11 20.06 -13.65
N PRO A 61 9.21 19.90 -12.90
CA PRO A 61 9.54 18.65 -12.24
C PRO A 61 8.55 18.34 -11.09
N LEU A 62 8.09 17.10 -11.06
CA LEU A 62 7.27 16.54 -10.00
C LEU A 62 8.16 15.80 -8.99
N HIS A 63 7.89 16.00 -7.70
CA HIS A 63 8.71 15.44 -6.64
C HIS A 63 7.86 14.75 -5.57
N ILE A 64 8.43 13.71 -4.94
CA ILE A 64 7.88 13.09 -3.73
C ILE A 64 8.91 13.08 -2.60
N PRO A 65 8.49 13.17 -1.32
CA PRO A 65 9.39 13.06 -0.19
C PRO A 65 9.84 11.61 0.02
N VAL A 66 11.13 11.44 0.30
CA VAL A 66 11.74 10.16 0.69
C VAL A 66 12.52 10.37 1.98
N PHE A 67 12.23 9.55 2.98
CA PHE A 67 13.01 9.44 4.20
C PHE A 67 13.88 8.17 4.15
N VAL A 68 15.08 8.25 4.69
CA VAL A 68 15.96 7.08 4.88
C VAL A 68 16.58 7.14 6.27
N ALA A 69 16.17 6.22 7.14
CA ALA A 69 16.73 6.04 8.48
C ALA A 69 17.76 4.93 8.38
N ARG A 70 19.04 5.30 8.25
CA ARG A 70 20.13 4.34 8.12
C ARG A 70 20.81 4.14 9.47
N GLY A 71 20.96 2.87 9.84
CA GLY A 71 21.72 2.44 11.02
C GLY A 71 23.23 2.68 10.93
N THR A 72 23.99 1.87 11.65
CA THR A 72 25.46 1.94 11.62
C THR A 72 26.03 1.57 10.24
N PRO A 73 27.30 1.87 9.92
CA PRO A 73 27.90 1.45 8.65
C PRO A 73 27.75 -0.06 8.36
N GLU A 74 27.81 -0.89 9.40
CA GLU A 74 27.68 -2.36 9.34
C GLU A 74 26.27 -2.82 9.01
N SER A 75 25.26 -1.97 9.25
CA SER A 75 23.84 -2.31 9.07
C SER A 75 23.48 -2.58 7.62
N LEU A 76 24.25 -2.04 6.65
CA LEU A 76 24.04 -2.34 5.23
C LEU A 76 24.32 -3.80 4.87
N LYS A 77 25.26 -4.43 5.58
CA LYS A 77 25.73 -5.79 5.26
C LYS A 77 24.93 -6.85 5.97
N SER A 78 24.53 -6.58 7.21
CA SER A 78 23.92 -7.57 8.12
C SER A 78 22.49 -7.25 8.50
N GLY A 79 22.04 -6.03 8.27
CA GLY A 79 20.73 -5.54 8.67
C GLY A 79 19.68 -5.64 7.57
N LYS A 80 18.43 -5.75 8.02
CA LYS A 80 17.24 -5.80 7.15
C LYS A 80 16.80 -4.42 6.71
N LYS A 81 16.10 -4.36 5.58
CA LYS A 81 15.61 -3.12 4.98
C LYS A 81 14.10 -3.15 4.84
N LEU A 82 13.43 -2.25 5.55
CA LEU A 82 11.97 -2.10 5.53
C LEU A 82 11.59 -0.87 4.71
N SER A 83 10.62 -1.01 3.81
CA SER A 83 9.99 0.10 3.11
C SER A 83 8.59 0.36 3.66
N LEU A 84 8.27 1.63 3.93
CA LEU A 84 6.95 2.11 4.31
C LEU A 84 6.47 3.12 3.25
N SER A 85 5.33 2.88 2.64
CA SER A 85 4.68 3.83 1.73
C SER A 85 3.27 4.18 2.18
N ALA A 86 2.81 5.36 1.78
CA ALA A 86 1.45 5.81 2.02
C ALA A 86 0.98 6.78 0.92
N ALA A 87 -0.33 6.97 0.87
CA ALA A 87 -0.99 7.92 -0.02
C ALA A 87 -0.59 7.75 -1.50
N ILE A 88 -0.55 6.50 -1.97
CA ILE A 88 -0.65 6.19 -3.41
C ILE A 88 -2.03 6.58 -3.95
N HIS A 89 -3.03 6.52 -3.08
CA HIS A 89 -4.30 7.18 -3.25
C HIS A 89 -4.32 8.47 -2.42
N GLY A 90 -4.69 9.59 -3.05
CA GLY A 90 -4.42 10.91 -2.48
C GLY A 90 -5.33 11.35 -1.34
N ASP A 91 -6.43 10.65 -1.11
CA ASP A 91 -7.37 10.88 -0.01
C ASP A 91 -7.18 9.94 1.19
N GLU A 92 -6.13 9.12 1.15
CA GLU A 92 -5.84 8.08 2.14
C GLU A 92 -4.68 8.50 3.05
N LEU A 93 -5.01 9.33 4.04
CA LEU A 93 -3.99 10.11 4.75
C LEU A 93 -3.49 9.50 6.06
N ASN A 94 -4.20 8.53 6.66
CA ASN A 94 -3.80 7.93 7.96
C ASN A 94 -2.37 7.37 7.93
N GLY A 95 -2.00 6.67 6.84
CA GLY A 95 -0.66 6.12 6.64
C GLY A 95 0.45 7.18 6.61
N VAL A 96 0.17 8.39 6.10
CA VAL A 96 1.12 9.52 6.08
C VAL A 96 1.61 9.81 7.50
N ARG A 97 0.69 9.86 8.48
CA ARG A 97 1.04 10.15 9.88
C ARG A 97 1.78 9.00 10.54
N VAL A 98 1.46 7.75 10.20
CA VAL A 98 2.23 6.58 10.67
C VAL A 98 3.68 6.70 10.23
N VAL A 99 3.94 6.91 8.94
CA VAL A 99 5.30 7.07 8.41
C VAL A 99 6.03 8.21 9.13
N GLN A 100 5.40 9.37 9.27
CA GLN A 100 6.00 10.50 10.00
C GLN A 100 6.36 10.17 11.45
N ARG A 101 5.49 9.48 12.19
CA ARG A 101 5.74 9.08 13.59
C ARG A 101 6.88 8.08 13.71
N ILE A 102 6.96 7.12 12.80
CA ILE A 102 8.05 6.14 12.77
C ILE A 102 9.38 6.85 12.53
N PHE A 103 9.46 7.75 11.55
CA PHE A 103 10.70 8.48 11.29
C PHE A 103 11.07 9.48 12.40
N GLU A 104 10.10 10.10 13.06
CA GLU A 104 10.30 10.92 14.26
C GLU A 104 10.92 10.11 15.41
N GLN A 105 10.42 8.90 15.67
CA GLN A 105 11.00 7.97 16.65
C GLN A 105 12.43 7.54 16.26
N LEU A 106 12.64 7.17 14.99
CA LEU A 106 13.91 6.61 14.54
C LEU A 106 15.07 7.62 14.62
N GLU A 107 14.80 8.93 14.58
CA GLU A 107 15.83 9.97 14.76
C GLU A 107 16.64 9.78 16.06
N GLY A 108 15.99 9.31 17.14
CA GLY A 108 16.65 8.99 18.41
C GLY A 108 17.32 7.60 18.47
N GLN A 109 17.09 6.74 17.46
CA GLN A 109 17.45 5.32 17.48
C GLN A 109 18.45 4.92 16.38
N VAL A 110 18.65 5.74 15.35
CA VAL A 110 19.55 5.48 14.21
C VAL A 110 20.97 5.05 14.59
N GLY A 111 21.47 5.46 15.76
CA GLY A 111 22.77 5.01 16.27
C GLY A 111 22.85 3.54 16.65
N GLN A 112 21.71 2.88 16.83
CA GLN A 112 21.57 1.50 17.31
C GLN A 112 20.86 0.58 16.30
N LEU A 113 20.39 1.12 15.16
CA LEU A 113 19.69 0.30 14.17
C LEU A 113 20.65 -0.67 13.48
N ASN A 114 20.24 -1.93 13.38
CA ASN A 114 20.82 -2.94 12.50
C ASN A 114 19.96 -3.12 11.26
N GLY A 115 19.77 -2.03 10.51
CA GLY A 115 19.12 -2.06 9.22
C GLY A 115 19.00 -0.67 8.59
N THR A 116 18.05 -0.57 7.68
CA THR A 116 17.60 0.69 7.07
C THR A 116 16.09 0.70 6.97
N VAL A 117 15.46 1.84 7.25
CA VAL A 117 14.03 2.06 6.97
C VAL A 117 13.90 3.14 5.90
N ILE A 118 13.14 2.86 4.85
CA ILE A 118 12.81 3.79 3.76
C ILE A 118 11.35 4.20 3.93
N GLY A 119 11.07 5.49 3.83
CA GLY A 119 9.72 6.03 3.99
C GLY A 119 9.32 6.93 2.83
N ILE A 120 8.20 6.62 2.17
CA ILE A 120 7.59 7.47 1.15
C ILE A 120 6.18 7.83 1.63
N PRO A 121 6.02 8.87 2.45
CA PRO A 121 4.73 9.16 3.07
C PRO A 121 3.67 9.64 2.08
N THR A 122 4.07 10.10 0.88
CA THR A 122 3.14 10.56 -0.15
C THR A 122 3.61 10.13 -1.53
N VAL A 123 3.09 8.99 -2.00
CA VAL A 123 3.45 8.41 -3.30
C VAL A 123 2.82 9.19 -4.47
N ASN A 124 1.56 9.64 -4.34
CA ASN A 124 0.82 10.25 -5.44
C ASN A 124 0.53 11.74 -5.19
N PRO A 125 1.46 12.65 -5.53
CA PRO A 125 1.28 14.08 -5.28
C PRO A 125 0.08 14.69 -6.04
N MET A 126 -0.28 14.16 -7.21
CA MET A 126 -1.42 14.65 -8.00
C MET A 126 -2.76 14.27 -7.37
N GLY A 127 -2.89 13.03 -6.88
CA GLY A 127 -4.05 12.60 -6.12
C GLY A 127 -4.23 13.43 -4.85
N ILE A 128 -3.14 13.68 -4.12
CA ILE A 128 -3.15 14.47 -2.88
C ILE A 128 -3.58 15.91 -3.15
N TYR A 129 -3.00 16.55 -4.18
CA TYR A 129 -3.35 17.91 -4.57
C TYR A 129 -4.85 18.06 -4.83
N LEU A 130 -5.48 17.06 -5.44
CA LEU A 130 -6.91 17.03 -5.73
C LEU A 130 -7.75 16.38 -4.63
N ASN A 131 -7.14 15.91 -3.54
CA ASN A 131 -7.79 15.20 -2.44
C ASN A 131 -8.71 14.07 -2.93
N GLN A 132 -8.17 13.19 -3.77
CA GLN A 132 -8.89 12.05 -4.37
C GLN A 132 -7.97 10.83 -4.55
N ARG A 133 -8.61 9.67 -4.77
CA ARG A 133 -7.93 8.39 -4.97
C ARG A 133 -6.91 8.40 -6.12
N ASN A 134 -7.26 8.96 -7.26
CA ASN A 134 -6.50 8.69 -8.49
C ASN A 134 -5.51 9.81 -8.84
N TYR A 135 -4.47 9.45 -9.60
CA TYR A 135 -3.60 10.41 -10.27
C TYR A 135 -4.37 11.06 -11.42
N PHE A 136 -4.42 12.39 -11.44
CA PHE A 136 -5.03 13.15 -12.53
C PHE A 136 -3.99 13.55 -13.57
N THR A 137 -4.24 13.16 -14.82
CA THR A 137 -3.48 13.65 -15.98
C THR A 137 -4.35 14.68 -16.70
N SER A 138 -3.79 15.84 -17.03
CA SER A 138 -4.55 16.96 -17.61
C SER A 138 -4.65 16.95 -19.14
N HIS A 139 -4.01 16.01 -19.82
CA HIS A 139 -4.03 15.92 -21.28
C HIS A 139 -5.48 15.72 -21.80
N ASN A 140 -5.84 16.39 -22.90
CA ASN A 140 -7.23 16.49 -23.40
C ASN A 140 -8.20 17.05 -22.35
N SER A 141 -9.29 16.31 -22.04
CA SER A 141 -10.25 16.64 -20.99
C SER A 141 -9.84 16.12 -19.61
N GLY A 142 -8.66 15.53 -19.53
CA GLY A 142 -8.12 14.86 -18.36
C GLY A 142 -8.73 13.48 -18.09
N TRP A 143 -7.98 12.65 -17.38
CA TRP A 143 -8.44 11.34 -16.91
C TRP A 143 -7.77 10.97 -15.60
N LEU A 144 -8.37 9.99 -14.94
CA LEU A 144 -7.93 9.45 -13.66
C LEU A 144 -7.29 8.09 -13.87
N THR A 145 -6.07 7.94 -13.37
CA THR A 145 -5.37 6.65 -13.34
C THR A 145 -5.18 6.22 -11.90
N ASN A 146 -5.61 5.01 -11.57
CA ASN A 146 -5.21 4.38 -10.33
C ASN A 146 -3.75 3.95 -10.46
N VAL A 147 -2.84 4.62 -9.76
CA VAL A 147 -1.41 4.32 -9.81
C VAL A 147 -1.12 2.93 -9.20
N ASN A 148 -1.95 2.47 -8.28
CA ASN A 148 -1.84 1.14 -7.67
C ASN A 148 -2.34 0.01 -8.59
N ARG A 149 -2.34 0.24 -9.92
CA ARG A 149 -2.61 -0.75 -10.99
C ARG A 149 -1.60 -0.66 -12.12
N VAL A 150 -0.54 0.14 -11.97
CA VAL A 150 0.45 0.37 -13.02
C VAL A 150 1.89 0.12 -12.58
N PHE A 151 2.15 -0.31 -11.35
CA PHE A 151 3.51 -0.74 -10.95
C PHE A 151 3.94 -1.98 -11.76
N PRO A 152 5.24 -2.12 -12.09
CA PRO A 152 6.38 -1.25 -11.76
C PRO A 152 6.53 -0.02 -12.67
N GLY A 153 5.54 0.31 -13.51
CA GLY A 153 5.55 1.46 -14.40
C GLY A 153 6.25 1.22 -15.73
N VAL A 154 6.35 2.27 -16.54
CA VAL A 154 6.96 2.25 -17.89
C VAL A 154 7.89 3.44 -18.03
N ALA A 155 9.08 3.24 -18.61
CA ALA A 155 10.07 4.29 -18.80
C ALA A 155 9.62 5.33 -19.83
N ALA A 156 10.17 6.55 -19.75
CA ALA A 156 9.84 7.63 -20.69
C ALA A 156 10.24 7.27 -22.13
N SER A 157 11.40 6.63 -22.28
CA SER A 157 11.92 6.14 -23.56
C SER A 157 11.05 5.07 -24.21
N GLU A 158 10.17 4.43 -23.42
CA GLU A 158 9.25 3.37 -23.86
C GLU A 158 7.81 3.89 -23.99
N GLY A 159 7.59 5.19 -23.76
CA GLY A 159 6.28 5.83 -23.91
C GLY A 159 5.42 5.82 -22.66
N GLY A 160 6.00 5.66 -21.47
CA GLY A 160 5.26 5.74 -20.20
C GLY A 160 4.55 7.09 -20.00
N SER A 161 3.29 7.03 -19.58
CA SER A 161 2.50 8.19 -19.17
C SER A 161 2.96 8.75 -17.81
N GLY A 162 2.46 9.93 -17.41
CA GLY A 162 2.78 10.53 -16.10
C GLY A 162 2.66 9.58 -14.88
N PRO A 163 1.52 8.88 -14.67
CA PRO A 163 1.40 7.92 -13.56
C PRO A 163 2.28 6.68 -13.73
N GLU A 164 2.54 6.22 -14.96
CA GLU A 164 3.47 5.10 -15.21
C GLU A 164 4.92 5.50 -14.94
N LEU A 165 5.31 6.73 -15.28
CA LEU A 165 6.62 7.30 -14.96
C LEU A 165 6.82 7.48 -13.47
N LEU A 166 5.77 7.93 -12.76
CA LEU A 166 5.78 8.00 -11.31
C LEU A 166 6.09 6.61 -10.70
N ALA A 167 5.36 5.58 -11.12
CA ALA A 167 5.58 4.21 -10.65
C ALA A 167 6.97 3.69 -11.06
N TYR A 168 7.39 3.94 -12.30
CA TYR A 168 8.69 3.54 -12.85
C TYR A 168 9.84 4.12 -12.05
N ASN A 169 9.85 5.43 -11.82
CA ASN A 169 10.92 6.09 -11.10
C ASN A 169 10.93 5.66 -9.63
N ILE A 170 9.78 5.50 -8.97
CA ILE A 170 9.78 4.99 -7.59
C ILE A 170 10.36 3.56 -7.53
N TRP A 171 9.90 2.67 -8.41
CA TRP A 171 10.39 1.30 -8.42
C TRP A 171 11.89 1.25 -8.76
N ASN A 172 12.31 1.84 -9.88
CA ASN A 172 13.67 1.69 -10.41
C ASN A 172 14.70 2.62 -9.76
N ASP A 173 14.28 3.67 -9.06
CA ASP A 173 15.20 4.61 -8.41
C ASP A 173 15.16 4.58 -6.88
N VAL A 174 14.26 3.78 -6.29
CA VAL A 174 14.20 3.57 -4.83
C VAL A 174 14.11 2.10 -4.44
N TRP A 175 13.14 1.33 -4.95
CA TRP A 175 12.82 0.00 -4.37
C TRP A 175 13.51 -1.18 -5.05
N GLY A 176 13.26 -1.34 -6.35
CA GLY A 176 13.75 -2.43 -7.20
C GLY A 176 15.18 -2.25 -7.71
N ASN A 177 15.88 -1.21 -7.25
CA ASN A 177 17.29 -0.98 -7.56
C ASN A 177 18.23 -1.71 -6.59
N ARG A 178 19.43 -1.14 -6.34
CA ARG A 178 20.40 -1.67 -5.39
C ARG A 178 20.03 -1.48 -3.92
N SER A 179 18.88 -0.89 -3.62
CA SER A 179 18.37 -0.73 -2.26
C SER A 179 18.17 -2.05 -1.55
N GLN A 180 17.86 -3.14 -2.27
CA GLN A 180 17.64 -4.48 -1.69
C GLN A 180 16.62 -4.46 -0.54
N VAL A 181 15.44 -3.87 -0.79
CA VAL A 181 14.34 -3.89 0.18
C VAL A 181 14.01 -5.34 0.54
N ASP A 182 14.01 -5.66 1.83
CA ASP A 182 13.71 -7.00 2.33
C ASP A 182 12.21 -7.17 2.60
N VAL A 183 11.50 -6.09 2.96
CA VAL A 183 10.07 -6.10 3.30
C VAL A 183 9.40 -4.78 2.90
N GLY A 184 8.19 -4.84 2.35
CA GLY A 184 7.34 -3.68 2.06
C GLY A 184 6.08 -3.62 2.95
N ILE A 185 5.64 -2.41 3.29
CA ILE A 185 4.33 -2.15 3.89
C ILE A 185 3.74 -0.93 3.19
N ASP A 186 2.59 -1.12 2.55
CA ASP A 186 1.87 -0.05 1.88
C ASP A 186 0.59 0.29 2.66
N LEU A 187 0.46 1.56 3.08
CA LEU A 187 -0.58 2.01 4.00
C LEU A 187 -1.69 2.74 3.25
N HIS A 188 -2.91 2.22 3.35
CA HIS A 188 -4.13 2.61 2.67
C HIS A 188 -5.28 2.92 3.64
N THR A 189 -6.37 3.42 3.06
CA THR A 189 -7.74 3.43 3.59
C THR A 189 -8.67 3.04 2.43
N PRO A 190 -9.97 2.74 2.59
CA PRO A 190 -10.81 2.31 1.46
C PRO A 190 -11.19 3.47 0.50
N SER A 191 -10.39 4.55 0.46
CA SER A 191 -10.65 5.82 -0.23
C SER A 191 -11.95 6.51 0.23
N SER A 192 -12.22 7.71 -0.31
CA SER A 192 -13.50 8.39 -0.11
C SER A 192 -14.68 7.48 -0.49
N GLY A 193 -15.74 7.53 0.32
CA GLY A 193 -16.99 6.81 0.09
C GLY A 193 -17.07 5.42 0.71
N GLY A 194 -15.95 4.83 1.17
CA GLY A 194 -15.95 3.54 1.87
C GLY A 194 -15.68 3.63 3.37
N GLU A 195 -16.15 2.63 4.11
CA GLU A 195 -15.80 2.38 5.51
C GLU A 195 -15.35 0.93 5.70
N THR A 196 -14.24 0.74 6.40
CA THR A 196 -13.70 -0.55 6.84
C THR A 196 -13.14 -0.43 8.26
N SER A 197 -12.83 -1.56 8.88
CA SER A 197 -12.02 -1.64 10.11
C SER A 197 -10.53 -1.78 9.77
N LEU A 198 -9.66 -2.09 10.75
CA LEU A 198 -8.26 -2.37 10.43
C LEU A 198 -8.19 -3.72 9.71
N TRP A 199 -7.76 -3.73 8.47
CA TRP A 199 -7.64 -4.98 7.74
C TRP A 199 -6.40 -5.01 6.84
N CYS A 200 -6.05 -6.21 6.40
CA CYS A 200 -5.07 -6.43 5.35
C CYS A 200 -5.52 -7.58 4.48
N TYR A 201 -5.12 -7.57 3.22
CA TYR A 201 -5.02 -8.79 2.45
C TYR A 201 -3.57 -9.26 2.42
N ALA A 202 -3.39 -10.58 2.33
CA ALA A 202 -2.11 -11.21 2.55
C ALA A 202 -1.93 -12.42 1.62
N ASP A 203 -0.92 -12.32 0.77
CA ASP A 203 -0.50 -13.40 -0.10
C ASP A 203 0.40 -14.39 0.61
N PHE A 204 -0.17 -15.51 1.03
CA PHE A 204 0.54 -16.54 1.79
C PHE A 204 1.54 -17.36 0.96
N ARG A 205 1.71 -17.08 -0.35
CA ARG A 205 2.78 -17.68 -1.16
C ARG A 205 4.18 -17.40 -0.59
N LEU A 206 4.33 -16.26 0.09
CA LEU A 206 5.56 -15.90 0.81
C LEU A 206 5.36 -16.04 2.33
N PRO A 207 6.08 -16.93 3.04
CA PRO A 207 5.83 -17.20 4.47
C PRO A 207 5.90 -15.97 5.39
N TYR A 208 6.75 -14.99 5.06
CA TYR A 208 6.86 -13.78 5.88
C TYR A 208 5.67 -12.82 5.69
N VAL A 209 4.90 -12.92 4.61
CA VAL A 209 3.65 -12.16 4.43
C VAL A 209 2.60 -12.62 5.45
N GLU A 210 2.49 -13.93 5.70
CA GLU A 210 1.64 -14.46 6.79
C GLU A 210 2.09 -13.91 8.15
N ARG A 211 3.41 -13.86 8.40
CA ARG A 211 3.97 -13.27 9.63
C ARG A 211 3.58 -11.79 9.77
N LEU A 212 3.72 -10.99 8.71
CA LEU A 212 3.34 -9.57 8.69
C LEU A 212 1.85 -9.37 8.98
N ALA A 213 0.99 -10.12 8.28
CA ALA A 213 -0.45 -10.04 8.46
C ALA A 213 -0.88 -10.37 9.90
N LYS A 214 -0.21 -11.34 10.54
CA LYS A 214 -0.44 -11.66 11.96
C LYS A 214 0.12 -10.61 12.91
N LEU A 215 1.31 -10.06 12.64
CA LEU A 215 1.90 -8.97 13.43
C LEU A 215 1.02 -7.72 13.45
N LEU A 216 0.24 -7.47 12.39
CA LEU A 216 -0.70 -6.36 12.31
C LEU A 216 -1.81 -6.46 13.37
N GLN A 217 -2.24 -7.67 13.75
CA GLN A 217 -3.43 -7.91 14.56
C GLN A 217 -4.66 -7.19 13.99
N PRO A 218 -5.02 -7.46 12.72
CA PRO A 218 -6.13 -6.80 12.07
C PRO A 218 -7.47 -7.30 12.65
N ASP A 219 -8.50 -6.48 12.48
CA ASP A 219 -9.88 -6.86 12.77
C ASP A 219 -10.35 -7.90 11.74
N THR A 220 -9.94 -7.74 10.46
CA THR A 220 -10.16 -8.71 9.38
C THR A 220 -8.86 -9.01 8.62
N LEU A 221 -8.57 -10.27 8.35
CA LEU A 221 -7.45 -10.72 7.50
C LEU A 221 -8.02 -11.47 6.30
N LYS A 222 -7.76 -10.97 5.08
CA LYS A 222 -8.13 -11.66 3.85
C LYS A 222 -6.93 -12.41 3.27
N ILE A 223 -7.04 -13.71 3.05
CA ILE A 223 -6.06 -14.44 2.25
C ILE A 223 -6.37 -14.12 0.78
N ASP A 224 -5.39 -13.63 0.03
CA ASP A 224 -5.60 -13.12 -1.33
C ASP A 224 -4.27 -13.07 -2.12
N PRO A 225 -4.27 -13.42 -3.42
CA PRO A 225 -3.06 -13.37 -4.26
C PRO A 225 -2.64 -11.96 -4.68
N GLY A 226 -3.40 -10.93 -4.29
CA GLY A 226 -3.13 -9.54 -4.63
C GLY A 226 -3.72 -9.11 -5.97
N GLU A 227 -3.51 -7.84 -6.29
CA GLU A 227 -4.03 -7.19 -7.49
C GLU A 227 -2.87 -6.79 -8.41
N PRO A 228 -2.85 -7.22 -9.69
CA PRO A 228 -1.79 -6.88 -10.62
C PRO A 228 -1.53 -5.37 -10.72
N GLY A 229 -0.26 -5.01 -10.70
CA GLY A 229 0.20 -3.64 -10.77
C GLY A 229 0.02 -2.81 -9.49
N SER A 230 -0.40 -3.43 -8.38
CA SER A 230 -0.31 -2.82 -7.06
C SER A 230 1.12 -2.83 -6.52
N ILE A 231 1.45 -1.91 -5.59
CA ILE A 231 2.76 -1.89 -4.92
C ILE A 231 3.03 -3.24 -4.25
N GLU A 232 2.07 -3.73 -3.45
CA GLU A 232 2.17 -4.99 -2.71
C GLU A 232 2.48 -6.17 -3.63
N THR A 233 1.66 -6.37 -4.67
CA THR A 233 1.83 -7.51 -5.58
C THR A 233 3.12 -7.40 -6.37
N THR A 234 3.54 -6.19 -6.75
CA THR A 234 4.83 -5.96 -7.42
C THR A 234 6.02 -6.35 -6.53
N PHE A 235 5.96 -6.06 -5.22
CA PHE A 235 6.97 -6.54 -4.27
C PHE A 235 6.96 -8.08 -4.17
N VAL A 236 5.78 -8.68 -4.02
CA VAL A 236 5.63 -10.15 -3.88
C VAL A 236 6.12 -10.88 -5.14
N ASP A 237 5.79 -10.40 -6.32
CA ASP A 237 6.25 -10.97 -7.60
C ASP A 237 7.78 -10.88 -7.76
N ASN A 238 8.41 -9.93 -7.08
CA ASN A 238 9.88 -9.81 -6.98
C ASN A 238 10.46 -10.54 -5.75
N SER A 239 9.69 -11.46 -5.16
CA SER A 239 10.07 -12.26 -3.99
C SER A 239 10.40 -11.43 -2.73
N ILE A 240 9.82 -10.23 -2.61
CA ILE A 240 9.93 -9.37 -1.43
C ILE A 240 8.59 -9.42 -0.69
N PRO A 241 8.53 -9.96 0.54
CA PRO A 241 7.31 -9.96 1.34
C PRO A 241 6.74 -8.55 1.51
N SER A 242 5.46 -8.38 1.20
CA SER A 242 4.75 -7.11 1.37
C SER A 242 3.31 -7.32 1.80
N ILE A 243 2.72 -6.33 2.45
CA ILE A 243 1.27 -6.29 2.73
C ILE A 243 0.71 -4.89 2.47
N THR A 244 -0.56 -4.87 2.08
CA THR A 244 -1.39 -3.67 2.11
C THR A 244 -2.14 -3.62 3.44
N VAL A 245 -2.04 -2.49 4.14
CA VAL A 245 -2.76 -2.24 5.40
C VAL A 245 -3.81 -1.18 5.18
N GLU A 246 -5.02 -1.45 5.61
CA GLU A 246 -6.19 -0.61 5.37
C GLU A 246 -6.72 -0.05 6.68
N MET A 247 -6.69 1.28 6.80
CA MET A 247 -6.79 2.00 8.08
C MET A 247 -8.14 2.71 8.27
N GLY A 248 -9.24 2.00 8.05
CA GLY A 248 -10.61 2.51 8.15
C GLY A 248 -10.84 3.78 7.33
N LEU A 249 -11.80 4.63 7.71
CA LEU A 249 -12.24 5.79 6.90
C LEU A 249 -11.12 6.66 6.29
N ALA A 250 -11.30 7.02 5.02
CA ALA A 250 -10.50 8.05 4.34
C ALA A 250 -10.89 9.48 4.76
N LYS A 251 -10.02 10.45 4.44
CA LYS A 251 -10.21 11.89 4.72
C LYS A 251 -10.49 12.25 6.19
N VAL A 252 -10.14 11.37 7.13
CA VAL A 252 -10.21 11.62 8.57
C VAL A 252 -8.94 11.12 9.22
N TRP A 253 -8.48 11.83 10.26
CA TRP A 253 -7.43 11.31 11.12
C TRP A 253 -8.04 10.36 12.15
N ASN A 254 -7.79 9.06 11.99
CA ASN A 254 -8.22 8.07 12.96
C ASN A 254 -7.07 7.77 13.94
N ALA A 255 -7.05 8.48 15.07
CA ALA A 255 -5.99 8.36 16.07
C ALA A 255 -5.78 6.92 16.58
N SER A 256 -6.87 6.17 16.76
CA SER A 256 -6.82 4.77 17.22
C SER A 256 -6.15 3.87 16.20
N LEU A 257 -6.53 3.97 14.92
CA LEU A 257 -5.94 3.16 13.85
C LEU A 257 -4.50 3.56 13.55
N ILE A 258 -4.17 4.85 13.61
CA ILE A 258 -2.79 5.33 13.50
C ILE A 258 -1.92 4.73 14.62
N GLU A 259 -2.42 4.67 15.86
CA GLU A 259 -1.68 4.04 16.97
C GLU A 259 -1.47 2.55 16.73
N ARG A 260 -2.54 1.81 16.38
CA ARG A 260 -2.45 0.37 16.11
C ARG A 260 -1.43 0.03 15.02
N VAL A 261 -1.40 0.82 13.95
CA VAL A 261 -0.47 0.61 12.83
C VAL A 261 0.94 1.08 13.17
N TYR A 262 1.10 2.15 13.96
CA TYR A 262 2.39 2.55 14.52
C TYR A 262 2.99 1.44 15.41
N ASP A 263 2.19 0.82 16.27
CA ASP A 263 2.63 -0.32 17.09
C ASP A 263 2.96 -1.54 16.22
N PHE A 264 2.18 -1.80 15.18
CA PHE A 264 2.46 -2.84 14.20
C PHE A 264 3.82 -2.64 13.52
N VAL A 265 4.11 -1.44 13.01
CA VAL A 265 5.40 -1.18 12.37
C VAL A 265 6.55 -1.37 13.37
N ASN A 266 6.38 -0.96 14.63
CA ASN A 266 7.37 -1.23 15.67
C ASN A 266 7.58 -2.74 15.93
N ARG A 267 6.51 -3.54 15.92
CA ARG A 267 6.62 -5.00 15.99
C ARG A 267 7.37 -5.58 14.79
N VAL A 268 7.17 -5.04 13.59
CA VAL A 268 7.91 -5.46 12.38
C VAL A 268 9.39 -5.06 12.45
N LEU A 269 9.69 -3.86 12.96
CA LEU A 269 11.07 -3.42 13.17
C LEU A 269 11.83 -4.35 14.14
N ASP A 270 11.15 -4.80 15.20
CA ASP A 270 11.68 -5.77 16.16
C ASP A 270 11.83 -7.17 15.53
N ASP A 271 10.80 -7.67 14.83
CA ASP A 271 10.82 -9.00 14.18
C ASP A 271 11.94 -9.10 13.11
N LEU A 272 12.21 -7.99 12.40
CA LEU A 272 13.32 -7.88 11.45
C LEU A 272 14.68 -7.62 12.09
N SER A 273 14.74 -7.50 13.42
CA SER A 273 15.94 -7.13 14.18
C SER A 273 16.58 -5.82 13.70
N ILE A 274 15.77 -4.88 13.19
CA ILE A 274 16.22 -3.55 12.77
C ILE A 274 16.47 -2.69 13.99
N VAL A 275 15.58 -2.76 14.99
CA VAL A 275 15.76 -2.11 16.31
C VAL A 275 16.29 -3.12 17.33
N PRO A 276 17.01 -2.68 18.37
CA PRO A 276 17.38 -3.56 19.47
C PRO A 276 16.14 -4.11 20.18
N SER A 277 16.08 -5.42 20.36
CA SER A 277 15.03 -6.07 21.14
C SER A 277 15.40 -6.19 22.62
N ASN A 278 14.42 -6.02 23.49
CA ASN A 278 14.55 -6.33 24.92
C ASN A 278 14.21 -7.80 25.23
N SER A 279 13.76 -8.56 24.23
CA SER A 279 13.36 -9.96 24.34
C SER A 279 14.25 -10.84 23.46
N THR A 280 14.50 -12.07 23.90
CA THR A 280 15.10 -13.11 23.06
C THR A 280 14.05 -13.97 22.35
N GLU A 281 12.78 -13.84 22.74
CA GLU A 281 11.66 -14.56 22.16
C GLU A 281 10.94 -13.70 21.12
N SER A 282 10.55 -14.32 20.00
CA SER A 282 9.73 -13.68 18.97
C SER A 282 8.37 -13.28 19.54
N TYR A 283 7.93 -12.06 19.22
CA TYR A 283 6.62 -11.57 19.63
C TYR A 283 5.49 -12.48 19.12
N VAL A 284 4.57 -12.87 20.01
CA VAL A 284 3.39 -13.68 19.67
C VAL A 284 2.17 -12.75 19.50
N PRO A 285 1.61 -12.61 18.29
CA PRO A 285 0.45 -11.75 18.08
C PRO A 285 -0.82 -12.31 18.71
N ASP A 286 -1.65 -11.42 19.27
CA ASP A 286 -3.01 -11.76 19.70
C ASP A 286 -3.96 -11.64 18.51
N LEU A 287 -4.51 -12.77 18.07
CA LEU A 287 -5.45 -12.87 16.95
C LEU A 287 -6.87 -13.21 17.42
N SER A 288 -7.14 -13.14 18.74
CA SER A 288 -8.44 -13.55 19.32
C SER A 288 -9.65 -12.79 18.77
N LYS A 289 -9.43 -11.61 18.18
CA LYS A 289 -10.47 -10.77 17.56
C LYS A 289 -10.40 -10.74 16.03
N THR A 290 -9.37 -11.32 15.44
CA THR A 290 -9.16 -11.32 13.99
C THR A 290 -10.12 -12.30 13.32
N TYR A 291 -10.88 -11.80 12.35
CA TYR A 291 -11.67 -12.66 11.46
C TYR A 291 -10.89 -12.95 10.19
N ILE A 292 -10.57 -14.22 9.99
CA ILE A 292 -9.84 -14.68 8.81
C ILE A 292 -10.86 -15.11 7.76
N ALA A 293 -10.80 -14.46 6.60
CA ALA A 293 -11.63 -14.74 5.43
C ALA A 293 -10.74 -15.13 4.25
N ASN A 294 -11.26 -15.97 3.36
CA ASN A 294 -10.60 -16.30 2.09
C ASN A 294 -11.33 -15.69 0.89
N THR A 295 -12.48 -15.05 1.09
CA THR A 295 -13.19 -14.39 0.00
C THR A 295 -14.18 -13.36 0.53
N PHE A 296 -14.62 -12.50 -0.39
CA PHE A 296 -15.62 -11.48 -0.18
C PHE A 296 -16.77 -11.66 -1.18
N HIS A 297 -17.99 -11.31 -0.78
CA HIS A 297 -19.15 -11.24 -1.67
C HIS A 297 -19.74 -9.84 -1.62
N ASP A 298 -19.72 -9.14 -2.75
CA ASP A 298 -20.31 -7.80 -2.84
C ASP A 298 -21.83 -7.85 -2.98
N SER A 299 -22.52 -6.99 -2.24
CA SER A 299 -23.97 -6.83 -2.35
C SER A 299 -24.24 -5.56 -3.15
N ILE A 300 -24.82 -5.70 -4.34
CA ILE A 300 -25.05 -4.57 -5.26
C ILE A 300 -26.53 -4.14 -5.27
N SER A 301 -26.76 -2.83 -5.42
CA SER A 301 -28.10 -2.28 -5.62
C SER A 301 -28.57 -2.40 -7.07
N LYS A 302 -29.86 -2.65 -7.30
CA LYS A 302 -30.48 -2.52 -8.65
C LYS A 302 -30.87 -1.08 -8.99
N TYR A 303 -30.96 -0.21 -7.97
CA TYR A 303 -31.45 1.16 -8.09
C TYR A 303 -30.39 2.18 -7.68
N GLY A 304 -30.40 3.34 -8.31
CA GLY A 304 -29.73 4.52 -7.78
C GLY A 304 -30.57 5.14 -6.66
N GLY A 305 -29.92 5.68 -5.64
CA GLY A 305 -30.61 6.25 -4.50
C GLY A 305 -29.72 6.49 -3.30
N PHE A 306 -30.34 6.59 -2.13
CA PHE A 306 -29.68 6.79 -0.85
C PHE A 306 -29.63 5.48 -0.05
N VAL A 307 -28.42 5.03 0.29
CA VAL A 307 -28.19 3.84 1.13
C VAL A 307 -28.48 4.19 2.59
N GLU A 308 -29.48 3.53 3.15
CA GLU A 308 -29.70 3.43 4.60
C GLU A 308 -29.15 2.09 5.07
N GLN A 309 -28.01 2.11 5.77
CA GLN A 309 -27.38 0.91 6.32
C GLN A 309 -28.23 0.34 7.48
N LEU A 310 -28.41 -0.98 7.50
CA LEU A 310 -29.05 -1.73 8.58
C LEU A 310 -28.05 -2.55 9.41
N VAL A 311 -26.83 -2.71 8.90
CA VAL A 311 -25.71 -3.44 9.49
C VAL A 311 -24.45 -2.61 9.31
N THR A 312 -23.64 -2.48 10.36
CA THR A 312 -22.37 -1.73 10.30
C THR A 312 -21.17 -2.65 10.10
N VAL A 313 -20.02 -2.08 9.71
CA VAL A 313 -18.75 -2.81 9.59
C VAL A 313 -18.43 -3.60 10.87
N ASP A 314 -17.82 -4.77 10.69
CA ASP A 314 -17.49 -5.81 11.67
C ASP A 314 -18.67 -6.55 12.32
N GLU A 315 -19.91 -6.14 12.09
CA GLU A 315 -21.06 -6.89 12.60
C GLU A 315 -21.19 -8.27 11.91
N PRO A 316 -21.50 -9.33 12.66
CA PRO A 316 -21.81 -10.63 12.08
C PRO A 316 -23.15 -10.56 11.34
N VAL A 317 -23.23 -11.24 10.19
CA VAL A 317 -24.45 -11.34 9.38
C VAL A 317 -24.77 -12.79 9.05
N THR A 318 -26.05 -13.10 8.90
CA THR A 318 -26.51 -14.39 8.36
C THR A 318 -27.00 -14.23 6.92
N LYS A 319 -26.81 -15.27 6.09
CA LYS A 319 -27.36 -15.31 4.73
C LYS A 319 -28.87 -15.00 4.74
N GLY A 320 -29.29 -14.06 3.89
CA GLY A 320 -30.68 -13.60 3.82
C GLY A 320 -31.09 -12.59 4.89
N GLN A 321 -30.17 -12.10 5.73
CA GLN A 321 -30.41 -10.98 6.64
C GLN A 321 -30.48 -9.65 5.85
N PRO A 322 -31.46 -8.76 6.10
CA PRO A 322 -31.43 -7.41 5.54
C PRO A 322 -30.17 -6.64 5.98
N ILE A 323 -29.46 -6.02 5.04
CA ILE A 323 -28.23 -5.25 5.32
C ILE A 323 -28.35 -3.76 4.98
N ALA A 324 -29.21 -3.39 4.04
CA ALA A 324 -29.44 -2.01 3.66
C ALA A 324 -30.80 -1.81 3.01
N ASN A 325 -31.35 -0.60 3.10
CA ASN A 325 -32.44 -0.12 2.26
C ASN A 325 -31.93 0.94 1.29
N ILE A 326 -32.44 0.91 0.07
CA ILE A 326 -32.19 1.94 -0.95
C ILE A 326 -33.41 2.83 -1.04
N ARG A 327 -33.22 4.13 -0.79
CA ARG A 327 -34.31 5.11 -0.75
C ARG A 327 -34.24 6.10 -1.91
N ASN A 328 -35.40 6.50 -2.42
CA ASN A 328 -35.50 7.58 -3.39
C ASN A 328 -35.46 8.97 -2.70
N VAL A 329 -35.55 10.04 -3.49
CA VAL A 329 -35.58 11.44 -2.99
C VAL A 329 -36.78 11.80 -2.12
N PHE A 330 -37.85 11.00 -2.14
CA PHE A 330 -39.03 11.17 -1.29
C PHE A 330 -38.96 10.33 0.00
N GLY A 331 -37.95 9.47 0.13
CA GLY A 331 -37.76 8.58 1.27
C GLY A 331 -38.40 7.20 1.11
N ASP A 332 -39.05 6.88 -0.01
CA ASP A 332 -39.63 5.55 -0.24
C ASP A 332 -38.53 4.52 -0.42
N ILE A 333 -38.73 3.31 0.13
CA ILE A 333 -37.82 2.17 -0.07
C ILE A 333 -38.05 1.61 -1.48
N LEU A 334 -37.02 1.69 -2.32
CA LEU A 334 -36.98 1.09 -3.65
C LEU A 334 -36.56 -0.38 -3.59
N GLU A 335 -35.61 -0.69 -2.71
CA GLU A 335 -35.06 -2.04 -2.54
C GLU A 335 -34.58 -2.24 -1.10
N THR A 336 -34.78 -3.44 -0.56
CA THR A 336 -34.04 -3.93 0.61
C THR A 336 -33.03 -4.94 0.10
N VAL A 337 -31.74 -4.69 0.36
CA VAL A 337 -30.64 -5.58 0.00
C VAL A 337 -30.38 -6.53 1.16
N TYR A 338 -30.14 -7.80 0.84
CA TYR A 338 -29.96 -8.88 1.79
C TYR A 338 -28.56 -9.47 1.68
N SER A 339 -27.98 -9.90 2.79
CA SER A 339 -26.67 -10.55 2.83
C SER A 339 -26.65 -11.79 1.95
N PRO A 340 -25.75 -11.90 0.97
CA PRO A 340 -25.64 -13.08 0.12
C PRO A 340 -25.08 -14.28 0.88
N GLU A 341 -24.32 -14.06 1.96
CA GLU A 341 -23.65 -15.09 2.74
C GLU A 341 -23.76 -14.86 4.25
N SER A 342 -23.45 -15.90 5.02
CA SER A 342 -23.21 -15.76 6.47
C SER A 342 -21.74 -15.45 6.71
N GLY A 343 -21.46 -14.40 7.47
CA GLY A 343 -20.09 -13.92 7.65
C GLY A 343 -20.03 -12.65 8.47
N ARG A 344 -19.16 -11.72 8.06
CA ARG A 344 -18.95 -10.42 8.71
C ARG A 344 -19.12 -9.31 7.68
N MET A 345 -19.83 -8.23 8.02
CA MET A 345 -19.85 -7.01 7.21
C MET A 345 -18.43 -6.44 7.16
N PHE A 346 -17.82 -6.46 5.98
CA PHE A 346 -16.41 -6.11 5.81
C PHE A 346 -16.23 -4.64 5.41
N GLN A 347 -16.99 -4.21 4.41
CA GLN A 347 -16.97 -2.84 3.92
C GLN A 347 -18.41 -2.37 3.68
N SER A 348 -18.67 -1.09 3.93
CA SER A 348 -19.98 -0.47 3.66
C SER A 348 -19.79 0.93 3.06
N PRO A 349 -20.69 1.41 2.18
CA PRO A 349 -20.60 2.76 1.64
C PRO A 349 -20.90 3.78 2.74
N ARG A 350 -19.95 4.69 2.98
CA ARG A 350 -20.11 5.83 3.87
C ARG A 350 -20.88 6.96 3.19
N ASP A 351 -20.61 7.17 1.89
CA ASP A 351 -21.34 8.16 1.11
C ASP A 351 -22.72 7.58 0.77
N PRO A 352 -23.81 8.26 1.14
CA PRO A 352 -25.14 7.66 1.04
C PRO A 352 -25.63 7.56 -0.41
N SER A 353 -25.11 8.38 -1.32
CA SER A 353 -25.58 8.41 -2.71
C SER A 353 -24.88 7.35 -3.55
N ILE A 354 -25.67 6.50 -4.19
CA ILE A 354 -25.16 5.46 -5.09
C ILE A 354 -25.93 5.40 -6.41
N GLU A 355 -25.30 4.78 -7.41
CA GLU A 355 -25.89 4.46 -8.71
C GLU A 355 -26.32 2.98 -8.77
N PRO A 356 -27.18 2.58 -9.72
CA PRO A 356 -27.43 1.17 -9.99
C PRO A 356 -26.12 0.39 -10.21
N GLY A 357 -26.01 -0.79 -9.61
CA GLY A 357 -24.84 -1.65 -9.68
C GLY A 357 -23.73 -1.31 -8.67
N ALA A 358 -23.86 -0.21 -7.91
CA ALA A 358 -22.91 0.11 -6.86
C ALA A 358 -23.05 -0.84 -5.66
N SER A 359 -21.91 -1.09 -5.00
CA SER A 359 -21.85 -1.82 -3.74
C SER A 359 -22.63 -1.10 -2.63
N VAL A 360 -23.38 -1.87 -1.84
CA VAL A 360 -24.07 -1.42 -0.63
C VAL A 360 -23.53 -2.07 0.63
N GLY A 361 -22.52 -2.92 0.50
CA GLY A 361 -21.98 -3.73 1.58
C GLY A 361 -21.32 -4.98 1.03
N GLN A 362 -20.08 -5.22 1.45
CA GLN A 362 -19.33 -6.41 1.11
C GLN A 362 -19.21 -7.33 2.34
N ILE A 363 -19.46 -8.62 2.14
CA ILE A 363 -19.44 -9.61 3.23
C ILE A 363 -18.16 -10.44 3.15
N ALA A 364 -17.40 -10.47 4.24
CA ALA A 364 -16.28 -11.37 4.41
C ALA A 364 -16.72 -12.72 4.98
N TYR A 365 -16.30 -13.80 4.33
CA TYR A 365 -16.64 -15.15 4.75
C TYR A 365 -15.56 -16.16 4.38
N ASN A 366 -15.69 -17.36 4.94
CA ASN A 366 -14.81 -18.47 4.63
C ASN A 366 -15.55 -19.42 3.68
N SER A 367 -15.26 -19.31 2.39
CA SER A 367 -15.80 -20.20 1.36
C SER A 367 -15.24 -21.61 1.54
N THR A 368 -16.11 -22.60 1.37
CA THR A 368 -15.73 -24.01 1.33
C THR A 368 -15.33 -24.47 -0.07
N ASP A 369 -15.33 -23.57 -1.06
CA ASP A 369 -14.89 -23.86 -2.41
C ASP A 369 -13.37 -24.14 -2.41
N PRO A 370 -12.91 -25.29 -2.92
CA PRO A 370 -11.48 -25.57 -3.06
C PRO A 370 -10.70 -24.53 -3.86
N GLU A 371 -11.32 -23.83 -4.81
CA GLU A 371 -10.67 -22.75 -5.58
C GLU A 371 -10.34 -21.52 -4.71
N CYS A 372 -11.00 -21.38 -3.56
CA CYS A 372 -10.78 -20.30 -2.60
C CYS A 372 -9.86 -20.71 -1.44
N ALA A 373 -9.21 -21.89 -1.48
CA ALA A 373 -8.33 -22.36 -0.41
C ALA A 373 -7.17 -21.38 -0.13
N ASP A 374 -6.64 -20.78 -1.19
CA ASP A 374 -5.55 -19.79 -1.14
C ASP A 374 -6.05 -18.34 -1.30
N GLY A 375 -7.35 -18.12 -1.09
CA GLY A 375 -8.01 -16.85 -1.35
C GLY A 375 -8.56 -16.72 -2.77
N CYS A 376 -9.73 -16.11 -2.91
CA CYS A 376 -10.35 -15.86 -4.22
C CYS A 376 -11.15 -14.54 -4.23
N ILE A 377 -11.33 -13.99 -5.43
CA ILE A 377 -12.24 -12.88 -5.73
C ILE A 377 -13.37 -13.48 -6.57
N LEU A 378 -14.60 -13.43 -6.05
CA LEU A 378 -15.80 -13.96 -6.69
C LEU A 378 -16.61 -12.86 -7.40
#